data_AF-X1TMN5-F1
#
_entry.id   AF-X1TMN5-F1
#
_cell.length_a   1.000
_cell.length_b   1.000
_cell.length_c   1.000
_cell.angle_alpha   90.00
_cell.angle_beta   90.00
_cell.angle_gamma   90.00
#
_symmetry.space_group_name_H-M   'P 1'
#
loop_
_entity.id
_entity.type
_entity.pdbx_description
1 polymer ?
#
loop_
_entity_poly.entity_id
_entity_poly.type
_entity_poly.pdbx_seq_one_letter_code
_entity_poly.pdbx_strand_id
1 'polypeptide(L)'
;MRLKSRLLWPIPIILSSSKEEADNIKEGEQAALVSDGDIMGVMLVEEKYTYDKKLEARQVFGTADPNHPGVAKIYEQGEVYLAGPVKVFSEGGYPERFPEFARPAETRAIFADKGWTTIAAFQTRNPMHRSHEYLTKIALEVCDGLLIHPIVGKLKAGDIPAEVRMECYDVLLDNYYPRDRVVLKVYPMEMRYGGPREAVLHAIIRQNFGCSHLIVGRDHAGVGNYYGPFDAQDIFDRLAPEDLYIQPLKLDATFWCNRCGSMA
;
A
#
# COMPACT_ATOMS: atom_id res chain seq x y z
N MET A 1 -8.07 0.06 15.48
CA MET A 1 -7.15 -0.38 14.41
C MET A 1 -6.10 -1.33 14.97
N ARG A 2 -6.50 -2.37 15.70
CA ARG A 2 -5.56 -3.28 16.35
C ARG A 2 -6.08 -4.70 16.25
N LEU A 3 -5.16 -5.66 16.09
CA LEU A 3 -5.47 -7.08 16.24
C LEU A 3 -5.81 -7.40 17.70
N LYS A 4 -6.36 -8.60 17.95
CA LYS A 4 -6.58 -9.11 19.31
C LYS A 4 -5.30 -9.11 20.15
N SER A 5 -4.14 -9.33 19.51
CA SER A 5 -2.80 -9.24 20.11
C SER A 5 -2.35 -7.82 20.46
N ARG A 6 -3.17 -6.80 20.19
CA ARG A 6 -2.86 -5.36 20.30
C ARG A 6 -1.92 -4.79 19.23
N LEU A 7 -1.35 -5.62 18.36
CA LEU A 7 -0.54 -5.16 17.23
C LEU A 7 -1.36 -4.19 16.34
N LEU A 8 -0.74 -3.08 15.94
CA LEU A 8 -1.36 -2.10 15.04
C LEU A 8 -1.67 -2.76 13.69
N TRP A 9 -2.94 -2.68 13.28
CA TRP A 9 -3.40 -3.20 12.00
C TRP A 9 -4.61 -2.38 11.53
N PRO A 10 -4.44 -1.44 10.58
CA PRO A 10 -5.44 -0.41 10.31
C PRO A 10 -6.59 -0.90 9.43
N ILE A 11 -6.33 -1.84 8.52
CA ILE A 11 -7.31 -2.32 7.54
C ILE A 11 -7.33 -3.86 7.53
N PRO A 12 -8.51 -4.50 7.60
CA PRO A 12 -8.65 -5.94 7.47
C PRO A 12 -8.02 -6.51 6.18
N ILE A 13 -7.37 -7.67 6.27
CA ILE A 13 -7.02 -8.51 5.13
C ILE A 13 -7.88 -9.76 5.28
N ILE A 14 -8.84 -9.92 4.37
CA ILE A 14 -9.98 -10.82 4.52
C ILE A 14 -10.19 -11.59 3.22
N LEU A 15 -10.66 -12.82 3.34
CA LEU A 15 -11.16 -13.62 2.22
C LEU A 15 -12.67 -13.77 2.42
N SER A 16 -13.44 -13.26 1.47
CA SER A 16 -14.89 -13.45 1.46
C SER A 16 -15.30 -14.54 0.49
N SER A 17 -16.40 -15.20 0.81
CA SER A 17 -17.02 -16.26 0.05
C SER A 17 -18.53 -16.02 0.01
N SER A 18 -19.19 -16.49 -1.04
CA SER A 18 -20.65 -16.61 -1.00
C SER A 18 -21.06 -17.54 0.13
N LYS A 19 -22.29 -17.39 0.64
CA LYS A 19 -22.83 -18.33 1.63
C LYS A 19 -22.84 -19.77 1.12
N GLU A 20 -23.24 -19.99 -0.14
CA GLU A 20 -23.31 -21.31 -0.75
C GLU A 20 -21.94 -22.00 -0.78
N GLU A 21 -20.89 -21.29 -1.20
CA GLU A 21 -19.53 -21.81 -1.22
C GLU A 21 -19.00 -22.08 0.21
N ALA A 22 -19.29 -21.19 1.15
CA ALA A 22 -18.89 -21.36 2.55
C ALA A 22 -19.61 -22.52 3.25
N ASP A 23 -20.86 -22.83 2.87
CA ASP A 23 -21.62 -23.96 3.40
C ASP A 23 -21.06 -25.31 2.89
N ASN A 24 -20.41 -25.32 1.72
CA ASN A 24 -19.77 -26.50 1.14
C ASN A 24 -18.37 -26.79 1.69
N ILE A 25 -17.77 -25.88 2.45
CA ILE A 25 -16.45 -26.04 3.06
C ILE A 25 -16.62 -26.24 4.58
N LYS A 26 -16.09 -27.33 5.14
CA LYS A 26 -16.16 -27.54 6.60
C LYS A 26 -14.97 -26.89 7.30
N GLU A 27 -15.19 -26.46 8.55
CA GLU A 27 -14.07 -26.08 9.42
C GLU A 27 -13.15 -27.29 9.63
N GLY A 28 -11.84 -27.07 9.55
CA GLY A 28 -10.80 -28.09 9.52
C GLY A 28 -10.45 -28.60 8.13
N GLU A 29 -11.18 -28.21 7.07
CA GLU A 29 -10.85 -28.58 5.69
C GLU A 29 -9.89 -27.59 5.03
N GLN A 30 -9.17 -28.09 4.03
CA GLN A 30 -8.31 -27.27 3.18
C GLN A 30 -9.07 -26.82 1.92
N ALA A 31 -9.15 -25.51 1.72
CA ALA A 31 -9.70 -24.90 0.52
C ALA A 31 -8.56 -24.40 -0.37
N ALA A 32 -8.56 -24.78 -1.65
CA ALA A 32 -7.63 -24.24 -2.64
C ALA A 32 -7.99 -22.79 -2.95
N LEU A 33 -6.99 -21.90 -2.94
CA LEU A 33 -7.13 -20.51 -3.36
C LEU A 33 -6.77 -20.43 -4.84
N VAL A 34 -7.75 -20.12 -5.70
CA VAL A 34 -7.58 -20.15 -7.17
C VAL A 34 -7.73 -18.74 -7.74
N SER A 35 -6.82 -18.35 -8.64
CA SER A 35 -6.92 -17.12 -9.45
C SER A 35 -6.61 -17.44 -10.89
N ASP A 36 -7.46 -17.01 -11.82
CA ASP A 36 -7.28 -17.19 -13.27
C ASP A 36 -7.01 -18.65 -13.72
N GLY A 37 -7.52 -19.62 -12.94
CA GLY A 37 -7.33 -21.06 -13.18
C GLY A 37 -6.13 -21.68 -12.47
N ASP A 38 -5.24 -20.87 -11.89
CA ASP A 38 -4.05 -21.33 -11.17
C ASP A 38 -4.28 -21.44 -9.67
N ILE A 39 -3.75 -22.50 -9.06
CA ILE A 39 -3.77 -22.68 -7.60
C ILE A 39 -2.66 -21.81 -6.98
N MET A 40 -3.08 -20.71 -6.36
CA MET A 40 -2.21 -19.73 -5.71
C MET A 40 -1.71 -20.19 -4.34
N GLY A 41 -2.51 -21.02 -3.67
CA GLY A 41 -2.22 -21.50 -2.34
C GLY A 41 -3.36 -22.35 -1.78
N VAL A 42 -3.27 -22.64 -0.50
CA VAL A 42 -4.30 -23.35 0.26
C VAL A 42 -4.54 -22.63 1.59
N MET A 43 -5.80 -22.55 2.00
CA MET A 43 -6.19 -22.11 3.34
C MET A 43 -6.72 -23.32 4.11
N LEU A 44 -6.21 -23.56 5.32
CA LEU A 44 -6.93 -24.38 6.28
C LEU A 44 -8.03 -23.51 6.88
N VAL A 45 -9.30 -23.83 6.63
CA VAL A 45 -10.43 -23.02 7.12
C VAL A 45 -10.71 -23.40 8.57
N GLU A 46 -10.41 -22.51 9.50
CA GLU A 46 -10.61 -22.72 10.94
C GLU A 46 -11.86 -22.01 11.45
N GLU A 47 -12.23 -20.89 10.84
CA GLU A 47 -13.39 -20.09 11.25
C GLU A 47 -14.17 -19.61 10.03
N LYS A 48 -15.50 -19.65 10.15
CA LYS A 48 -16.43 -19.04 9.19
C LYS A 48 -17.39 -18.11 9.92
N TYR A 49 -17.49 -16.86 9.50
CA TYR A 49 -18.36 -15.90 10.17
C TYR A 49 -18.94 -14.84 9.23
N THR A 50 -20.14 -14.37 9.54
CA THR A 50 -20.78 -13.24 8.86
C THR A 50 -20.33 -11.92 9.46
N TYR A 51 -20.52 -10.84 8.71
CA TYR A 51 -20.08 -9.51 9.11
C TYR A 51 -21.08 -8.44 8.63
N ASP A 52 -21.07 -7.27 9.27
CA ASP A 52 -21.85 -6.12 8.83
C ASP A 52 -21.01 -5.27 7.86
N LYS A 53 -21.32 -5.40 6.57
CA LYS A 53 -20.69 -4.63 5.47
C LYS A 53 -20.72 -3.12 5.72
N LYS A 54 -21.82 -2.57 6.24
CA LYS A 54 -21.95 -1.12 6.48
C LYS A 54 -21.12 -0.69 7.68
N LEU A 55 -21.08 -1.52 8.73
CA LEU A 55 -20.22 -1.28 9.88
C LEU A 55 -18.75 -1.29 9.46
N GLU A 56 -18.31 -2.31 8.71
CA GLU A 56 -16.93 -2.40 8.24
C GLU A 56 -16.57 -1.20 7.36
N ALA A 57 -17.42 -0.85 6.39
CA ALA A 57 -17.23 0.31 5.53
C ALA A 57 -17.01 1.60 6.35
N ARG A 58 -17.89 1.90 7.31
CA ARG A 58 -17.74 3.09 8.17
C ARG A 58 -16.48 3.03 9.02
N GLN A 59 -16.15 1.86 9.55
CA GLN A 59 -14.98 1.70 10.41
C GLN A 59 -13.68 1.84 9.62
N VAL A 60 -13.62 1.36 8.38
CA VAL A 60 -12.40 1.39 7.56
C VAL A 60 -12.25 2.71 6.80
N PHE A 61 -13.33 3.20 6.19
CA PHE A 61 -13.31 4.35 5.27
C PHE A 61 -13.94 5.62 5.84
N GLY A 62 -14.52 5.58 7.04
CA GLY A 62 -15.24 6.72 7.63
C GLY A 62 -16.60 7.01 6.99
N THR A 63 -16.99 6.25 5.96
CA THR A 63 -18.25 6.41 5.23
C THR A 63 -18.85 5.06 4.85
N ALA A 64 -20.14 5.04 4.55
CA ALA A 64 -20.87 3.90 3.98
C ALA A 64 -21.38 4.19 2.56
N ASP A 65 -20.90 5.27 1.94
CA ASP A 65 -21.30 5.70 0.61
C ASP A 65 -20.76 4.73 -0.46
N PRO A 66 -21.63 4.08 -1.25
CA PRO A 66 -21.21 3.14 -2.29
C PRO A 66 -20.39 3.80 -3.42
N ASN A 67 -20.38 5.13 -3.55
CA ASN A 67 -19.53 5.82 -4.52
C ASN A 67 -18.04 5.82 -4.11
N HIS A 68 -17.74 5.57 -2.82
CA HIS A 68 -16.36 5.40 -2.38
C HIS A 68 -15.83 4.04 -2.89
N PRO A 69 -14.73 3.97 -3.68
CA PRO A 69 -14.27 2.73 -4.30
C PRO A 69 -14.01 1.58 -3.33
N GLY A 70 -13.42 1.89 -2.16
CA GLY A 70 -13.22 0.90 -1.10
C GLY A 70 -14.52 0.36 -0.49
N VAL A 71 -15.57 1.19 -0.41
CA VAL A 71 -16.88 0.79 0.12
C VAL A 71 -17.62 -0.08 -0.89
N ALA A 72 -17.59 0.31 -2.17
CA ALA A 72 -18.15 -0.49 -3.27
C ALA A 72 -17.62 -1.93 -3.22
N LYS A 73 -16.31 -2.10 -3.05
CA LYS A 73 -15.69 -3.43 -2.91
C LYS A 73 -16.19 -4.22 -1.72
N ILE A 74 -16.36 -3.61 -0.55
CA ILE A 74 -16.96 -4.30 0.62
C ILE A 74 -18.39 -4.74 0.31
N TYR A 75 -19.14 -3.94 -0.45
CA TYR A 75 -20.52 -4.28 -0.81
C TYR A 75 -20.59 -5.41 -1.85
N GLU A 76 -19.60 -5.51 -2.74
CA GLU A 76 -19.46 -6.58 -3.73
C GLU A 76 -18.97 -7.92 -3.15
N GLN A 77 -18.31 -7.91 -1.98
CA GLN A 77 -17.84 -9.14 -1.31
C GLN A 77 -18.97 -10.12 -0.98
N GLY A 78 -18.64 -11.41 -0.88
CA GLY A 78 -19.57 -12.44 -0.38
C GLY A 78 -19.96 -12.23 1.09
N GLU A 79 -20.97 -12.96 1.58
CA GLU A 79 -21.57 -12.74 2.89
C GLU A 79 -20.78 -13.35 4.07
N VAL A 80 -19.85 -14.25 3.78
CA VAL A 80 -19.11 -15.01 4.80
C VAL A 80 -17.61 -14.76 4.65
N TYR A 81 -16.94 -14.46 5.75
CA TYR A 81 -15.48 -14.48 5.82
C TYR A 81 -14.99 -15.87 6.22
N LEU A 82 -13.95 -16.31 5.51
CA LEU A 82 -13.20 -17.53 5.81
C LEU A 82 -11.87 -17.12 6.42
N ALA A 83 -11.51 -17.74 7.55
CA ALA A 83 -10.27 -17.44 8.24
C ALA A 83 -9.53 -18.72 8.65
N GLY A 84 -8.21 -18.62 8.67
CA GLY A 84 -7.28 -19.66 9.07
C GLY A 84 -5.93 -19.51 8.38
N PRO A 85 -4.96 -20.40 8.65
CA PRO A 85 -3.62 -20.27 8.11
C PRO A 85 -3.59 -20.53 6.61
N VAL A 86 -2.79 -19.73 5.90
CA VAL A 86 -2.61 -19.81 4.45
C VAL A 86 -1.19 -20.29 4.14
N LYS A 87 -1.09 -21.25 3.22
CA LYS A 87 0.16 -21.65 2.58
C LYS A 87 0.13 -21.21 1.13
N VAL A 88 1.06 -20.33 0.76
CA VAL A 88 1.17 -19.74 -0.58
C VAL A 88 2.10 -20.61 -1.44
N PHE A 89 1.72 -20.85 -2.69
CA PHE A 89 2.51 -21.61 -3.67
C PHE A 89 3.04 -20.73 -4.80
N SER A 90 2.31 -19.66 -5.15
CA SER A 90 2.62 -18.78 -6.27
C SER A 90 2.46 -17.32 -5.86
N GLU A 91 3.31 -16.46 -6.44
CA GLU A 91 3.21 -15.00 -6.31
C GLU A 91 2.46 -14.36 -7.48
N GLY A 92 1.85 -15.15 -8.37
CA GLY A 92 0.95 -14.65 -9.42
C GLY A 92 1.65 -14.05 -10.64
N GLY A 93 2.85 -14.55 -10.97
CA GLY A 93 3.60 -14.11 -12.15
C GLY A 93 4.25 -12.72 -12.02
N TYR A 94 4.11 -12.06 -10.85
CA TYR A 94 4.65 -10.72 -10.63
C TYR A 94 6.18 -10.66 -10.69
N PRO A 95 6.94 -11.60 -10.08
CA PRO A 95 8.39 -11.63 -10.21
C PRO A 95 8.88 -11.75 -11.66
N GLU A 96 8.13 -12.47 -12.50
CA GLU A 96 8.46 -12.68 -13.91
C GLU A 96 8.05 -11.48 -14.77
N ARG A 97 6.90 -10.86 -14.49
CA ARG A 97 6.37 -9.72 -15.24
C ARG A 97 7.09 -8.41 -14.92
N PHE A 98 7.55 -8.24 -13.69
CA PHE A 98 8.17 -6.99 -13.22
C PHE A 98 9.58 -7.28 -12.68
N PRO A 99 10.64 -6.97 -13.46
CA PRO A 99 12.03 -7.09 -12.99
C PRO A 99 12.32 -6.29 -11.71
N GLU A 100 11.55 -5.24 -11.48
CA GLU A 100 11.64 -4.38 -10.29
C GLU A 100 10.83 -4.94 -9.12
N PHE A 101 10.17 -6.09 -9.24
CA PHE A 101 9.53 -6.75 -8.11
C PHE A 101 10.58 -6.97 -7.01
N ALA A 102 10.19 -6.69 -5.77
CA ALA A 102 11.01 -7.06 -4.63
C ALA A 102 10.18 -7.60 -3.47
N ARG A 103 10.79 -8.55 -2.77
CA ARG A 103 10.39 -9.00 -1.46
C ARG A 103 11.03 -8.10 -0.39
N PRO A 104 10.44 -8.04 0.81
CA PRO A 104 11.00 -7.24 1.91
C PRO A 104 12.48 -7.56 2.23
N ALA A 105 12.89 -8.82 2.10
CA ALA A 105 14.27 -9.23 2.34
C ALA A 105 15.25 -8.67 1.30
N GLU A 106 14.82 -8.52 0.04
CA GLU A 106 15.66 -8.07 -1.06
C GLU A 106 15.94 -6.56 -0.95
N THR A 107 14.93 -5.74 -0.63
CA THR A 107 15.16 -4.31 -0.38
C THR A 107 16.04 -4.07 0.85
N ARG A 108 15.85 -4.86 1.91
CA ARG A 108 16.71 -4.80 3.10
C ARG A 108 18.16 -5.13 2.79
N ALA A 109 18.40 -6.15 1.97
CA ALA A 109 19.75 -6.51 1.53
C ALA A 109 20.37 -5.36 0.71
N ILE A 110 19.63 -4.79 -0.24
CA ILE A 110 20.09 -3.63 -1.04
C ILE A 110 20.48 -2.46 -0.14
N PHE A 111 19.68 -2.13 0.87
CA PHE A 111 19.98 -1.02 1.78
C PHE A 111 21.20 -1.30 2.65
N ALA A 112 21.36 -2.54 3.12
CA ALA A 112 22.54 -2.97 3.88
C ALA A 112 23.82 -2.91 3.04
N ASP A 113 23.80 -3.40 1.80
CA ASP A 113 24.95 -3.35 0.89
C ASP A 113 25.37 -1.92 0.55
N LYS A 114 24.41 -0.99 0.54
CA LYS A 114 24.64 0.45 0.36
C LYS A 114 25.05 1.17 1.64
N GLY A 115 25.03 0.50 2.80
CA GLY A 115 25.32 1.09 4.10
C GLY A 115 24.28 2.12 4.56
N TRP A 116 23.04 2.06 4.05
CA TRP A 116 21.99 3.01 4.41
C TRP A 116 21.35 2.67 5.76
N THR A 117 21.14 3.70 6.57
CA THR A 117 20.47 3.61 7.87
C THR A 117 19.13 4.36 7.87
N THR A 118 19.03 5.41 7.07
CA THR A 118 17.82 6.22 6.89
C THR A 118 17.32 6.13 5.46
N ILE A 119 16.12 5.60 5.28
CA ILE A 119 15.53 5.34 3.95
C ILE A 119 14.12 5.90 3.94
N ALA A 120 13.87 6.86 3.06
CA ALA A 120 12.54 7.37 2.80
C ALA A 120 11.83 6.51 1.76
N ALA A 121 10.56 6.20 1.97
CA ALA A 121 9.72 5.52 1.00
C ALA A 121 8.75 6.48 0.34
N PHE A 122 8.64 6.41 -0.99
CA PHE A 122 7.63 7.11 -1.77
C PHE A 122 6.62 6.12 -2.36
N GLN A 123 5.40 6.11 -1.82
CA GLN A 123 4.26 5.40 -2.41
C GLN A 123 3.75 6.18 -3.61
N THR A 124 3.57 5.51 -4.74
CA THR A 124 2.83 6.09 -5.87
C THR A 124 2.06 5.03 -6.66
N ARG A 125 1.05 5.48 -7.39
CA ARG A 125 0.31 4.72 -8.40
C ARG A 125 0.26 5.43 -9.75
N ASN A 126 0.85 6.62 -9.82
CA ASN A 126 0.83 7.52 -10.97
C ASN A 126 2.27 7.82 -11.41
N PRO A 127 2.49 8.25 -12.66
CA PRO A 127 3.76 8.86 -13.06
C PRO A 127 4.14 10.00 -12.11
N MET A 128 5.44 10.14 -11.86
CA MET A 128 5.96 11.20 -11.01
C MET A 128 6.13 12.49 -11.83
N HIS A 129 5.44 13.57 -11.42
CA HIS A 129 5.67 14.91 -11.93
C HIS A 129 6.58 15.73 -11.00
N ARG A 130 6.91 16.96 -11.38
CA ARG A 130 7.88 17.83 -10.67
C ARG A 130 7.57 18.05 -9.19
N SER A 131 6.30 18.00 -8.81
CA SER A 131 5.94 18.11 -7.39
C SER A 131 6.29 16.85 -6.59
N HIS A 132 6.12 15.65 -7.16
CA HIS A 132 6.59 14.39 -6.57
C HIS A 132 8.12 14.35 -6.53
N GLU A 133 8.77 14.84 -7.58
CA GLU A 133 10.23 14.98 -7.63
C GLU A 133 10.76 15.90 -6.52
N TYR A 134 10.11 17.04 -6.30
CA TYR A 134 10.49 17.97 -5.24
C TYR A 134 10.33 17.35 -3.84
N LEU A 135 9.20 16.69 -3.56
CA LEU A 135 8.95 16.00 -2.29
C LEU A 135 10.01 14.93 -1.98
N THR A 136 10.35 14.13 -2.98
CA THR A 136 11.32 13.05 -2.83
C THR A 136 12.76 13.55 -2.76
N LYS A 137 13.08 14.68 -3.41
CA LYS A 137 14.37 15.36 -3.22
C LYS A 137 14.52 15.96 -1.81
N ILE A 138 13.47 16.54 -1.23
CA ILE A 138 13.48 16.95 0.18
C ILE A 138 13.81 15.75 1.08
N ALA A 139 13.21 14.58 0.80
CA ALA A 139 13.50 13.37 1.56
C ALA A 139 14.95 12.90 1.41
N LEU A 140 15.55 13.04 0.22
CA LEU A 140 16.98 12.74 -0.02
C LEU A 140 17.94 13.70 0.71
N GLU A 141 17.51 14.91 1.08
CA GLU A 141 18.35 15.81 1.89
C GLU A 141 18.47 15.35 3.35
N VAL A 142 17.51 14.56 3.85
CA VAL A 142 17.44 14.14 5.26
C VAL A 142 17.56 12.63 5.48
N CYS A 143 17.64 11.83 4.41
CA CYS A 143 17.78 10.37 4.47
C CYS A 143 18.92 9.91 3.57
N ASP A 144 19.63 8.84 3.95
CA ASP A 144 20.73 8.25 3.17
C ASP A 144 20.29 7.87 1.75
N GLY A 145 19.08 7.32 1.63
CA GLY A 145 18.50 6.96 0.33
C GLY A 145 16.98 6.99 0.25
N LEU A 146 16.49 6.77 -0.96
CA LEU A 146 15.08 6.82 -1.33
C LEU A 146 14.65 5.50 -1.98
N LEU A 147 13.57 4.90 -1.48
CA LEU A 147 12.84 3.84 -2.15
C LEU A 147 11.61 4.42 -2.85
N ILE A 148 11.65 4.55 -4.17
CA ILE A 148 10.45 4.79 -4.98
C ILE A 148 9.74 3.46 -5.13
N HIS A 149 8.53 3.36 -4.58
CA HIS A 149 7.87 2.08 -4.36
C HIS A 149 6.45 2.07 -4.95
N PRO A 150 6.30 2.10 -6.29
CA PRO A 150 5.00 2.08 -6.93
C PRO A 150 4.26 0.75 -6.71
N ILE A 151 2.93 0.84 -6.72
CA ILE A 151 2.08 -0.34 -6.80
C ILE A 151 1.86 -0.78 -8.25
N VAL A 152 1.81 -2.09 -8.46
CA VAL A 152 1.56 -2.72 -9.78
C VAL A 152 0.42 -3.74 -9.75
N GLY A 153 -0.37 -3.78 -8.67
CA GLY A 153 -1.54 -4.65 -8.56
C GLY A 153 -2.69 -4.24 -9.49
N LYS A 154 -3.89 -4.81 -9.24
CA LYS A 154 -5.10 -4.51 -10.02
C LYS A 154 -5.32 -2.99 -10.12
N LEU A 155 -5.42 -2.51 -11.34
CA LEU A 155 -5.66 -1.11 -11.67
C LEU A 155 -7.17 -0.84 -11.72
N LYS A 156 -7.60 0.36 -11.35
CA LYS A 156 -8.98 0.80 -11.63
C LYS A 156 -9.09 1.31 -13.07
N ALA A 157 -10.32 1.36 -13.59
CA ALA A 157 -10.59 1.99 -14.87
C ALA A 157 -10.07 3.45 -14.88
N GLY A 158 -9.26 3.79 -15.89
CA GLY A 158 -8.63 5.10 -16.05
C GLY A 158 -7.23 5.26 -15.45
N ASP A 159 -6.70 4.26 -14.73
CA ASP A 159 -5.29 4.28 -14.31
C ASP A 159 -4.36 4.02 -15.50
N ILE A 160 -3.18 4.64 -15.46
CA ILE A 160 -2.14 4.47 -16.48
C ILE A 160 -1.53 3.06 -16.33
N PRO A 161 -1.36 2.29 -17.42
CA PRO A 161 -0.76 0.96 -17.39
C PRO A 161 0.58 0.92 -16.65
N ALA A 162 0.87 -0.19 -15.99
CA ALA A 162 2.07 -0.32 -15.16
C ALA A 162 3.34 -0.11 -15.98
N GLU A 163 3.41 -0.67 -17.18
CA GLU A 163 4.54 -0.60 -18.10
C GLU A 163 4.86 0.86 -18.47
N VAL A 164 3.83 1.65 -18.80
CA VAL A 164 3.98 3.09 -19.11
C VAL A 164 4.45 3.88 -17.89
N ARG A 165 3.97 3.53 -16.68
CA ARG A 165 4.44 4.17 -15.44
C ARG A 165 5.91 3.85 -15.18
N MET A 166 6.34 2.62 -15.42
CA MET A 166 7.74 2.21 -15.28
C MET A 166 8.65 3.00 -16.21
N GLU A 167 8.30 3.11 -17.50
CA GLU A 167 9.05 3.94 -18.46
C GLU A 167 9.17 5.40 -17.99
N CYS A 168 8.09 5.96 -17.42
CA CYS A 168 8.12 7.31 -16.86
C CYS A 168 9.08 7.42 -15.65
N TYR A 169 9.13 6.41 -14.78
CA TYR A 169 10.06 6.39 -13.65
C TYR A 169 11.50 6.25 -14.11
N ASP A 170 11.79 5.40 -15.09
CA ASP A 170 13.13 5.19 -15.63
C ASP A 170 13.68 6.48 -16.23
N VAL A 171 12.91 7.16 -17.10
CA VAL A 171 13.30 8.45 -17.67
C VAL A 171 13.57 9.48 -16.58
N LEU A 172 12.71 9.54 -15.56
CA LEU A 172 12.88 10.48 -14.45
C LEU A 172 14.16 10.19 -13.65
N LEU A 173 14.41 8.93 -13.32
CA LEU A 173 15.57 8.50 -12.53
C LEU A 173 16.88 8.69 -13.29
N ASP A 174 16.89 8.37 -14.58
CA ASP A 174 18.09 8.48 -15.42
C ASP A 174 18.57 9.91 -15.63
N ASN A 175 17.65 10.86 -15.69
CA ASN A 175 17.96 12.24 -16.04
C ASN A 175 18.02 13.18 -14.84
N TYR A 176 17.34 12.87 -13.73
CA TYR A 176 17.08 13.85 -12.67
C TYR A 176 17.40 13.41 -11.24
N TYR A 177 17.89 12.17 -11.03
CA TYR A 177 18.24 11.64 -9.71
C TYR A 177 19.68 11.11 -9.60
N PRO A 178 20.28 11.18 -8.40
CA PRO A 178 21.52 10.46 -8.09
C PRO A 178 21.26 8.95 -8.05
N ARG A 179 21.71 8.23 -9.09
CA ARG A 179 21.47 6.78 -9.27
C ARG A 179 21.96 5.92 -8.10
N ASP A 180 22.99 6.35 -7.39
CA ASP A 180 23.55 5.63 -6.25
C ASP A 180 22.68 5.74 -4.99
N ARG A 181 21.82 6.77 -4.89
CA ARG A 181 20.98 7.11 -3.73
C ARG A 181 19.50 6.76 -3.86
N VAL A 182 19.08 6.19 -5.00
CA VAL A 182 17.67 5.85 -5.25
C VAL A 182 17.52 4.40 -5.68
N VAL A 183 16.48 3.75 -5.16
CA VAL A 183 16.07 2.40 -5.54
C VAL A 183 14.63 2.45 -6.02
N LEU A 184 14.36 1.90 -7.19
CA LEU A 184 13.01 1.66 -7.72
C LEU A 184 12.68 0.18 -7.56
N LYS A 185 11.63 -0.13 -6.79
CA LYS A 185 11.06 -1.48 -6.69
C LYS A 185 9.54 -1.44 -6.68
N VAL A 186 8.89 -2.52 -7.08
CA VAL A 186 7.42 -2.60 -7.13
C VAL A 186 6.89 -3.70 -6.22
N TYR A 187 5.61 -3.58 -5.83
CA TYR A 187 4.91 -4.61 -5.09
C TYR A 187 3.42 -4.74 -5.52
N PRO A 188 2.84 -5.94 -5.44
CA PRO A 188 1.52 -6.25 -5.96
C PRO A 188 0.42 -5.94 -4.93
N MET A 189 0.23 -4.65 -4.63
CA MET A 189 -0.90 -4.20 -3.82
C MET A 189 -1.93 -3.48 -4.68
N GLU A 190 -3.20 -3.64 -4.31
CA GLU A 190 -4.31 -2.86 -4.82
C GLU A 190 -4.66 -1.73 -3.84
N MET A 191 -4.90 -0.52 -4.36
CA MET A 191 -5.37 0.60 -3.54
C MET A 191 -6.76 0.33 -3.00
N ARG A 192 -6.95 0.67 -1.72
CA ARG A 192 -8.24 0.65 -1.04
C ARG A 192 -8.89 2.02 -0.98
N TYR A 193 -8.11 3.07 -1.22
CA TYR A 193 -8.48 4.48 -1.06
C TYR A 193 -8.94 4.78 0.37
N GLY A 194 -8.28 4.17 1.35
CA GLY A 194 -8.60 4.25 2.78
C GLY A 194 -8.01 5.46 3.49
N GLY A 195 -7.49 6.44 2.73
CA GLY A 195 -6.96 7.70 3.23
C GLY A 195 -6.05 7.48 4.45
N PRO A 196 -6.40 8.03 5.64
CA PRO A 196 -5.59 7.90 6.83
C PRO A 196 -5.25 6.46 7.24
N ARG A 197 -6.22 5.55 7.22
CA ARG A 197 -5.97 4.15 7.61
C ARG A 197 -5.05 3.45 6.61
N GLU A 198 -5.15 3.79 5.34
CA GLU A 198 -4.27 3.21 4.32
C GLU A 198 -2.87 3.84 4.35
N ALA A 199 -2.72 5.10 4.77
CA ALA A 199 -1.41 5.68 5.04
C ALA A 199 -0.64 4.88 6.11
N VAL A 200 -1.33 4.48 7.18
CA VAL A 200 -0.77 3.60 8.21
C VAL A 200 -0.44 2.20 7.65
N LEU A 201 -1.29 1.64 6.77
CA LEU A 201 -1.01 0.36 6.12
C LEU A 201 0.24 0.45 5.23
N HIS A 202 0.35 1.52 4.44
CA HIS A 202 1.53 1.81 3.63
C HIS A 202 2.79 1.94 4.49
N ALA A 203 2.69 2.53 5.69
CA ALA A 203 3.80 2.62 6.63
C ALA A 203 4.23 1.23 7.11
N ILE A 204 3.30 0.40 7.58
CA ILE A 204 3.58 -0.99 8.00
C ILE A 204 4.30 -1.77 6.89
N ILE A 205 3.79 -1.68 5.66
CA ILE A 205 4.40 -2.34 4.51
C ILE A 205 5.84 -1.84 4.33
N ARG A 206 6.06 -0.53 4.31
CA ARG A 206 7.40 0.05 4.06
C ARG A 206 8.39 -0.22 5.19
N GLN A 207 7.91 -0.28 6.42
CA GLN A 207 8.70 -0.77 7.55
C GLN A 207 9.17 -2.21 7.33
N ASN A 208 8.29 -3.09 6.84
CA ASN A 208 8.68 -4.47 6.52
C ASN A 208 9.74 -4.51 5.42
N PHE A 209 9.64 -3.62 4.41
CA PHE A 209 10.65 -3.45 3.35
C PHE A 209 11.94 -2.74 3.80
N GLY A 210 12.05 -2.35 5.08
CA GLY A 210 13.28 -1.79 5.65
C GLY A 210 13.38 -0.27 5.58
N CYS A 211 12.30 0.43 5.24
CA CYS A 211 12.30 1.89 5.24
C CYS A 211 12.14 2.44 6.66
N SER A 212 12.87 3.53 6.96
CA SER A 212 12.78 4.24 8.24
C SER A 212 11.83 5.42 8.19
N HIS A 213 11.54 5.96 7.01
CA HIS A 213 10.58 7.05 6.81
C HIS A 213 9.57 6.71 5.71
N LEU A 214 8.33 7.15 5.87
CA LEU A 214 7.32 7.18 4.81
C LEU A 214 7.03 8.63 4.45
N ILE A 215 7.17 9.01 3.19
CA ILE A 215 6.70 10.31 2.72
C ILE A 215 5.18 10.32 2.74
N VAL A 216 4.59 11.24 3.51
CA VAL A 216 3.15 11.45 3.60
C VAL A 216 2.84 12.88 3.19
N GLY A 217 2.38 13.05 1.95
CA GLY A 217 1.96 14.35 1.42
C GLY A 217 0.49 14.66 1.71
N ARG A 218 -0.01 15.74 1.08
CA ARG A 218 -1.43 16.08 1.05
C ARG A 218 -2.27 14.96 0.42
N ASP A 219 -3.41 14.64 1.03
CA ASP A 219 -4.42 13.68 0.54
C ASP A 219 -3.87 12.27 0.26
N HIS A 220 -2.91 11.82 1.09
CA HIS A 220 -2.26 10.52 0.91
C HIS A 220 -3.26 9.37 1.00
N ALA A 221 -3.28 8.54 -0.05
CA ALA A 221 -4.24 7.44 -0.23
C ALA A 221 -5.72 7.86 -0.19
N GLY A 222 -6.03 9.15 -0.35
CA GLY A 222 -7.39 9.65 -0.41
C GLY A 222 -8.05 9.46 -1.77
N VAL A 223 -9.36 9.75 -1.80
CA VAL A 223 -10.19 9.76 -2.99
C VAL A 223 -11.29 10.80 -2.83
N GLY A 224 -11.54 11.60 -3.88
CA GLY A 224 -12.55 12.64 -3.87
C GLY A 224 -12.35 13.62 -2.69
N ASN A 225 -13.42 13.85 -1.93
CA ASN A 225 -13.41 14.70 -0.74
C ASN A 225 -13.81 13.92 0.53
N TYR A 226 -13.54 12.61 0.58
CA TYR A 226 -13.94 11.77 1.73
C TYR A 226 -13.04 11.98 2.97
N TYR A 227 -11.85 12.55 2.80
CA TYR A 227 -10.89 12.80 3.86
C TYR A 227 -10.40 14.24 3.79
N GLY A 228 -10.02 14.81 4.94
CA GLY A 228 -9.33 16.09 4.99
C GLY A 228 -7.94 16.01 4.35
N PRO A 229 -7.41 17.14 3.84
CA PRO A 229 -6.16 17.17 3.08
C PRO A 229 -4.93 16.67 3.87
N PHE A 230 -4.98 16.69 5.20
CA PHE A 230 -3.88 16.27 6.08
C PHE A 230 -4.28 15.17 7.07
N ASP A 231 -5.49 14.61 6.98
CA ASP A 231 -5.93 13.57 7.91
C ASP A 231 -5.00 12.34 7.92
N ALA A 232 -4.36 12.07 6.77
CA ALA A 232 -3.38 11.01 6.62
C ALA A 232 -2.04 11.29 7.30
N GLN A 233 -1.70 12.54 7.56
CA GLN A 233 -0.58 12.92 8.41
C GLN A 233 -0.98 12.88 9.89
N ASP A 234 -2.15 13.43 10.21
CA ASP A 234 -2.65 13.57 11.59
C ASP A 234 -2.89 12.22 12.27
N ILE A 235 -3.23 11.17 11.53
CA ILE A 235 -3.45 9.84 12.10
C ILE A 235 -2.20 9.30 12.81
N PHE A 236 -1.00 9.66 12.33
CA PHE A 236 0.25 9.21 12.95
C PHE A 236 0.47 9.84 14.34
N ASP A 237 -0.05 11.04 14.59
CA ASP A 237 0.08 11.71 15.91
C ASP A 237 -0.80 11.05 16.98
N ARG A 238 -1.74 10.19 16.55
CA ARG A 238 -2.64 9.45 17.44
C ARG A 238 -2.13 8.04 17.74
N LEU A 239 -1.00 7.64 17.16
CA LEU A 239 -0.38 6.34 17.40
C LEU A 239 0.58 6.43 18.58
N ALA A 240 0.72 5.33 19.32
CA ALA A 240 1.73 5.25 20.36
C ALA A 240 3.12 5.12 19.71
N PRO A 241 4.20 5.68 20.30
CA PRO A 241 5.55 5.59 19.74
C PRO A 241 6.01 4.15 19.44
N GLU A 242 5.55 3.17 20.22
CA GLU A 242 5.85 1.75 20.06
C GLU A 242 5.03 1.04 18.97
N ASP A 243 4.03 1.69 18.38
CA ASP A 243 3.18 1.06 17.38
C ASP A 243 3.87 0.89 16.03
N LEU A 244 4.76 1.81 15.67
CA LEU A 244 5.50 1.85 14.41
C LEU A 244 6.91 2.38 14.63
N TYR A 245 7.90 1.67 14.08
CA TYR A 245 9.28 2.13 14.01
C TYR A 245 9.48 3.15 12.87
N ILE A 246 8.81 2.93 11.73
CA ILE A 246 8.83 3.86 10.60
C ILE A 246 8.17 5.18 10.99
N GLN A 247 8.82 6.30 10.66
CA GLN A 247 8.34 7.64 10.96
C GLN A 247 7.68 8.28 9.73
N PRO A 248 6.58 9.03 9.88
CA PRO A 248 6.02 9.80 8.79
C PRO A 248 6.91 11.03 8.51
N LEU A 249 7.42 11.14 7.29
CA LEU A 249 7.96 12.39 6.76
C LEU A 249 6.79 13.20 6.18
N LYS A 250 6.18 14.01 7.05
CA LYS A 250 5.01 14.85 6.74
C LYS A 250 5.45 16.04 5.91
N LEU A 251 4.98 16.11 4.66
CA LEU A 251 5.33 17.19 3.73
C LEU A 251 4.05 17.93 3.30
N ASP A 252 4.13 19.25 3.24
CA ASP A 252 3.00 20.11 2.88
C ASP A 252 2.68 20.01 1.38
N ALA A 253 1.60 20.68 0.96
CA ALA A 253 1.22 20.82 -0.43
C ALA A 253 2.31 21.56 -1.22
N THR A 254 2.74 20.93 -2.31
CA THR A 254 3.78 21.48 -3.18
C THR A 254 3.20 22.05 -4.45
N PHE A 255 3.65 23.21 -4.88
CA PHE A 255 3.10 23.92 -6.03
C PHE A 255 4.16 24.68 -6.82
N TRP A 256 3.85 25.02 -8.07
CA TRP A 256 4.73 25.89 -8.87
C TRP A 256 4.58 27.34 -8.43
N CYS A 257 5.64 27.93 -7.89
CA CYS A 257 5.66 29.34 -7.54
C CYS A 257 6.18 30.16 -8.72
N ASN A 258 5.29 30.90 -9.39
CA ASN A 258 5.66 31.76 -10.52
C ASN A 258 6.67 32.86 -10.13
N ARG A 259 6.64 33.34 -8.88
CA ARG A 259 7.58 34.37 -8.40
C ARG A 259 8.98 33.80 -8.18
N CYS A 260 9.09 32.56 -7.70
CA CYS A 260 10.37 31.89 -7.47
C CYS A 260 10.92 31.23 -8.74
N GLY A 261 10.06 30.90 -9.71
CA GLY A 261 10.44 30.13 -10.90
C GLY A 261 10.80 28.67 -10.56
N SER A 262 10.24 28.13 -9.49
CA SER A 262 10.53 26.78 -8.98
C SER A 262 9.31 26.14 -8.32
N MET A 263 9.43 24.85 -7.99
CA MET A 263 8.55 24.24 -6.99
C MET A 263 8.79 24.91 -5.63
N ALA A 264 7.73 25.02 -4.84
CA ALA A 264 7.72 25.48 -3.46
C ALA A 264 6.92 24.48 -2.62
#